data_AF-A0A6D2XBP5-F1
#
_entry.id   AF-A0A6D2XBP5-F1
#
_cell.length_a   1.000
_cell.length_b   1.000
_cell.length_c   1.000
_cell.angle_alpha   90.00
_cell.angle_beta   90.00
_cell.angle_gamma   90.00
#
_symmetry.space_group_name_H-M   'P 1'
#
loop_
_entity.id
_entity.type
_entity.pdbx_description
1 polymer ?
#
loop_
_entity_poly.entity_id
_entity_poly.type
_entity_poly.pdbx_seq_one_letter_code
_entity_poly.pdbx_strand_id
1 'polypeptide(L)'
;MFGVTKFGDNIEDEWFIVYVIKQITKEFPELVARIEDNDGEFLLIEAADFLPKWLDPENSTNRVFFCHGELCIIPAPRKSGAESWLPTTPPTIPQALNIITAHSEKILASESIRAAVNRRIRGSHSLNVYMHNWCNKGLCQTGGVDTSCLLHLIPSTEPMNWA
;
A
#
# COMPACT_ATOMS: atom_id res chain seq x y z
N MET A 1 10.21 -9.96 0.69
CA MET A 1 10.94 -9.69 -0.58
C MET A 1 10.81 -8.20 -0.85
N PHE A 2 11.84 -7.50 -1.31
CA PHE A 2 11.71 -6.08 -1.66
C PHE A 2 11.97 -5.91 -3.15
N GLY A 3 11.20 -5.03 -3.79
CA GLY A 3 11.35 -4.66 -5.19
C GLY A 3 11.43 -3.15 -5.31
N VAL A 4 12.28 -2.67 -6.21
CA VAL A 4 12.37 -1.25 -6.56
C VAL A 4 12.14 -1.16 -8.06
N THR A 5 11.28 -0.24 -8.45
CA THR A 5 11.03 0.05 -9.86
C THR A 5 11.35 1.51 -10.14
N LYS A 6 11.94 1.75 -11.30
CA LYS A 6 12.28 3.08 -11.79
C LYS A 6 11.45 3.30 -13.04
N PHE A 7 10.55 4.26 -12.99
CA PHE A 7 9.91 4.85 -14.16
C PHE A 7 10.52 6.25 -14.30
N GLY A 8 10.38 6.88 -15.47
CA GLY A 8 10.83 8.27 -15.66
C GLY A 8 9.95 9.25 -14.88
N ASP A 9 9.72 10.45 -15.40
CA ASP A 9 8.84 11.44 -14.76
C ASP A 9 7.33 11.16 -14.98
N ASN A 10 6.97 9.90 -15.22
CA ASN A 10 5.61 9.53 -15.60
C ASN A 10 4.80 9.07 -14.39
N ILE A 11 4.07 10.02 -13.80
CA ILE A 11 3.16 9.79 -12.68
C ILE A 11 2.11 8.70 -13.02
N GLU A 12 1.74 8.51 -14.29
CA GLU A 12 0.79 7.44 -14.65
C GLU A 12 1.36 6.04 -14.41
N ASP A 13 2.68 5.87 -14.58
CA ASP A 13 3.37 4.59 -14.39
C ASP A 13 3.41 4.21 -12.90
N GLU A 14 3.59 5.18 -11.99
CA GLU A 14 3.48 4.98 -10.53
C GLU A 14 2.15 4.35 -10.15
N TRP A 15 1.06 4.97 -10.60
CA TRP A 15 -0.28 4.54 -10.24
C TRP A 15 -0.68 3.24 -10.94
N PHE A 16 -0.06 2.91 -12.07
CA PHE A 16 -0.18 1.59 -12.66
C PHE A 16 0.47 0.51 -11.78
N ILE A 17 1.65 0.77 -11.21
CA ILE A 17 2.28 -0.14 -10.24
C ILE A 17 1.38 -0.33 -9.02
N VAL A 18 0.82 0.76 -8.46
CA VAL A 18 -0.14 0.69 -7.34
C VAL A 18 -1.34 -0.18 -7.72
N TYR A 19 -1.89 -0.02 -8.93
CA TYR A 19 -2.97 -0.87 -9.43
C TYR A 19 -2.58 -2.35 -9.47
N VAL A 20 -1.41 -2.68 -10.01
CA VAL A 20 -0.91 -4.07 -10.11
C VAL A 20 -0.74 -4.68 -8.73
N ILE A 21 -0.11 -3.96 -7.79
CA ILE A 21 0.07 -4.43 -6.41
C ILE A 21 -1.28 -4.65 -5.70
N LYS A 22 -2.24 -3.75 -5.93
CA LYS A 22 -3.60 -3.94 -5.43
C LYS A 22 -4.24 -5.22 -6.00
N GLN A 23 -4.07 -5.50 -7.30
CA GLN A 23 -4.60 -6.75 -7.88
C GLN A 23 -3.88 -7.99 -7.33
N ILE A 24 -2.55 -7.94 -7.16
CA ILE A 24 -1.77 -9.05 -6.61
C ILE A 24 -2.21 -9.37 -5.18
N THR A 25 -2.32 -8.37 -4.30
CA THR A 25 -2.78 -8.57 -2.92
C THR A 25 -4.26 -8.98 -2.83
N LYS A 26 -5.05 -8.76 -3.89
CA LYS A 26 -6.42 -9.27 -4.00
C LYS A 26 -6.45 -10.74 -4.41
N GLU A 27 -5.61 -11.13 -5.37
CA GLU A 27 -5.53 -12.49 -5.90
C GLU A 27 -4.85 -13.46 -4.91
N PHE A 28 -3.88 -12.96 -4.15
CA PHE A 28 -3.14 -13.70 -3.13
C PHE A 28 -3.35 -13.02 -1.75
N PRO A 29 -4.42 -13.38 -1.03
CA PRO A 29 -4.77 -12.78 0.26
C PRO A 29 -3.68 -12.87 1.34
N GLU A 30 -2.78 -13.84 1.22
CA GLU A 30 -1.60 -13.99 2.07
C GLU A 30 -0.53 -12.92 1.82
N LEU A 31 -0.64 -12.11 0.77
CA LEU A 31 0.29 -11.04 0.47
C LEU A 31 -0.15 -9.72 1.11
N VAL A 32 0.83 -9.07 1.73
CA VAL A 32 0.76 -7.70 2.20
C VAL A 32 1.81 -6.89 1.47
N ALA A 33 1.41 -5.75 0.94
CA ALA A 33 2.32 -4.86 0.25
C ALA A 33 2.36 -3.49 0.90
N ARG A 34 3.57 -2.93 1.00
CA ARG A 34 3.80 -1.52 1.29
C ARG A 34 4.42 -0.88 0.06
N ILE A 35 3.95 0.31 -0.29
CA ILE A 35 4.43 1.06 -1.46
C ILE A 35 4.81 2.44 -0.98
N GLU A 36 6.05 2.85 -1.25
CA GLU A 36 6.58 4.17 -0.95
C GLU A 36 7.32 4.72 -2.16
N ASP A 37 7.34 6.03 -2.34
CA ASP A 37 8.24 6.70 -3.28
C ASP A 37 9.42 7.32 -2.53
N ASN A 38 10.22 8.13 -3.22
CA ASN A 38 11.35 8.84 -2.63
C ASN A 38 10.96 9.82 -1.51
N ASP A 39 9.71 10.29 -1.49
CA ASP A 39 9.17 11.22 -0.51
C ASP A 39 8.39 10.50 0.62
N GLY A 40 8.22 9.17 0.51
CA GLY A 40 7.63 8.30 1.51
C GLY A 40 6.20 7.84 1.17
N GLU A 41 5.25 8.09 2.07
CA GLU A 41 3.89 7.54 2.01
C GLU A 41 2.96 8.39 1.10
N PHE A 42 3.22 8.40 -0.20
CA PHE A 42 2.49 9.23 -1.18
C PHE A 42 1.00 8.89 -1.32
N LEU A 43 0.59 7.65 -1.02
CA LEU A 43 -0.82 7.21 -1.09
C LEU A 43 -1.74 8.05 -0.20
N LEU A 44 -1.21 8.59 0.91
CA LEU A 44 -1.97 9.41 1.85
C LEU A 44 -2.31 10.80 1.31
N ILE A 45 -1.56 11.30 0.31
CA ILE A 45 -1.79 12.61 -0.32
C ILE A 45 -3.18 12.64 -0.96
N GLU A 46 -3.54 11.58 -1.69
CA GLU A 46 -4.84 11.46 -2.37
C GLU A 46 -6.02 11.40 -1.38
N ALA A 47 -5.76 10.98 -0.14
CA ALA A 47 -6.76 10.83 0.91
C ALA A 47 -6.68 11.92 1.98
N ALA A 48 -5.89 12.98 1.78
CA ALA A 48 -5.54 13.99 2.79
C ALA A 48 -6.76 14.56 3.54
N ASP A 49 -7.84 14.89 2.81
CA ASP A 49 -9.08 15.45 3.38
C ASP A 49 -9.85 14.47 4.27
N PHE A 50 -9.53 13.18 4.21
CA PHE A 50 -10.23 12.11 4.92
C PHE A 50 -9.37 11.46 6.01
N LEU A 51 -8.10 11.86 6.14
CA LEU A 51 -7.19 11.27 7.11
C LEU A 51 -7.65 11.57 8.54
N PRO A 52 -7.50 10.62 9.47
CA PRO A 52 -7.75 10.90 10.86
C PRO A 52 -6.70 11.89 11.39
N LYS A 53 -7.11 12.80 12.28
CA LYS A 53 -6.25 13.87 12.84
C LYS A 53 -4.95 13.41 13.51
N TRP A 54 -4.84 12.13 13.84
CA TRP A 54 -3.64 11.56 14.45
C TRP A 54 -2.59 11.15 13.42
N LEU A 55 -2.96 10.94 12.16
CA LEU A 55 -2.06 10.45 11.12
C LEU A 55 -1.46 11.64 10.37
N ASP A 56 -0.14 11.71 10.36
CA ASP A 56 0.64 12.75 9.70
C ASP A 56 1.91 12.14 9.08
N PRO A 57 2.65 12.89 8.23
CA PRO A 57 3.83 12.36 7.55
C PRO A 57 4.94 11.86 8.49
N GLU A 58 5.06 12.41 9.70
CA GLU A 58 6.10 12.03 10.65
C GLU A 58 5.80 10.68 11.33
N ASN A 59 4.51 10.30 11.38
CA ASN A 59 4.08 9.08 12.06
C ASN A 59 3.50 7.98 11.16
N SER A 60 3.38 8.23 9.86
CA SER A 60 2.81 7.29 8.87
C SER A 60 3.71 6.12 8.50
N THR A 61 5.01 6.21 8.80
CA THR A 61 6.00 5.17 8.49
C THR A 61 5.55 3.79 8.96
N ASN A 62 5.56 2.82 8.04
CA ASN A 62 5.16 1.43 8.28
C ASN A 62 3.73 1.28 8.82
N ARG A 63 2.80 2.18 8.47
CA ARG A 63 1.38 2.05 8.83
C ARG A 63 0.45 1.77 7.66
N VAL A 64 0.86 2.09 6.43
CA VAL A 64 0.02 2.01 5.24
C VAL A 64 0.37 0.77 4.42
N PHE A 65 -0.63 -0.07 4.17
CA PHE A 65 -0.44 -1.32 3.44
C PHE A 65 -1.63 -1.61 2.52
N PHE A 66 -1.40 -2.42 1.49
CA PHE A 66 -2.45 -3.16 0.81
C PHE A 66 -2.54 -4.57 1.37
N CYS A 67 -3.74 -4.97 1.77
CA CYS A 67 -4.07 -6.31 2.25
C CYS A 67 -5.39 -6.73 1.60
N HIS A 68 -5.48 -7.94 1.04
CA HIS A 68 -6.71 -8.43 0.38
C HIS A 68 -7.26 -7.48 -0.71
N GLY A 69 -6.39 -6.71 -1.37
CA GLY A 69 -6.77 -5.70 -2.36
C GLY A 69 -7.36 -4.41 -1.79
N GLU A 70 -7.39 -4.25 -0.47
CA GLU A 70 -7.90 -3.07 0.23
C GLU A 70 -6.77 -2.31 0.93
N LEU A 71 -6.94 -1.00 1.07
CA LEU A 71 -5.99 -0.18 1.80
C LEU A 71 -6.23 -0.31 3.31
N CYS A 72 -5.16 -0.65 4.03
CA CYS A 72 -5.13 -0.81 5.48
C CYS A 72 -4.20 0.24 6.11
N ILE A 73 -4.61 0.77 7.26
CA ILE A 73 -3.86 1.74 8.06
C ILE A 73 -3.79 1.25 9.51
N ILE A 74 -2.58 1.00 10.00
CA ILE A 74 -2.34 0.60 11.40
C ILE A 74 -2.61 1.80 12.33
N PRO A 75 -3.59 1.73 13.24
CA PRO A 75 -3.96 2.88 14.08
C PRO A 75 -2.90 3.20 15.14
N ALA A 76 -2.87 4.45 15.59
CA ALA A 76 -2.17 4.85 16.80
C ALA A 76 -3.13 4.83 18.02
N PRO A 77 -2.64 4.56 19.23
CA PRO A 77 -3.47 4.52 20.43
C PRO A 77 -4.09 5.88 20.75
N ARG A 78 -5.38 5.89 21.12
CA ARG A 78 -6.07 7.08 21.63
C ARG A 78 -5.77 7.25 23.11
N LYS A 79 -5.68 8.50 23.59
CA LYS A 79 -5.28 8.88 24.97
C LYS A 79 -6.12 8.27 26.11
N SER A 80 -7.21 7.54 25.83
CA SER A 80 -8.04 6.87 26.83
C SER A 80 -8.32 5.42 26.42
N GLY A 81 -7.83 4.44 27.20
CA GLY A 81 -8.14 3.02 27.01
C GLY A 81 -7.46 2.35 25.81
N ALA A 82 -6.27 2.82 25.43
CA ALA A 82 -5.48 2.26 24.32
C ALA A 82 -5.39 0.73 24.38
N GLU A 83 -5.88 0.07 23.33
CA GLU A 83 -5.71 -1.38 23.19
C GLU A 83 -4.20 -1.71 23.17
N SER A 84 -3.79 -2.73 23.92
CA SER A 84 -2.37 -3.02 24.19
C SER A 84 -1.54 -3.38 22.95
N TRP A 85 -2.18 -3.70 21.83
CA TRP A 85 -1.52 -4.04 20.57
C TRP A 85 -1.26 -2.83 19.67
N LEU A 86 -1.81 -1.65 20.00
CA LEU A 86 -1.64 -0.45 19.21
C LEU A 86 -0.23 0.16 19.41
N PRO A 87 0.53 0.39 18.34
CA PRO A 87 1.88 0.92 18.47
C PRO A 87 1.85 2.43 18.75
N THR A 88 2.42 2.83 19.90
CA THR A 88 2.52 4.23 20.34
C THR A 88 3.45 5.07 19.47
N THR A 89 4.44 4.43 18.84
CA THR A 89 5.37 5.02 17.86
C THR A 89 5.16 4.35 16.50
N PRO A 90 5.71 4.89 15.39
CA PRO A 90 5.73 4.16 14.12
C PRO A 90 6.28 2.74 14.32
N PRO A 91 5.55 1.69 13.91
CA PRO A 91 5.98 0.32 14.14
C PRO A 91 7.17 -0.03 13.24
N THR A 92 7.97 -1.00 13.67
CA THR A 92 8.90 -1.68 12.76
C THR A 92 8.13 -2.57 11.79
N ILE A 93 8.71 -2.92 10.63
CA ILE A 93 8.08 -3.85 9.68
C ILE A 93 7.61 -5.16 10.35
N PRO A 94 8.41 -5.86 11.18
CA PRO A 94 7.94 -7.06 11.86
C PRO A 94 6.76 -6.81 12.80
N GLN A 95 6.75 -5.69 13.52
CA GLN A 95 5.61 -5.31 14.37
C GLN A 95 4.36 -5.02 13.55
N ALA A 96 4.51 -4.31 12.43
CA ALA A 96 3.42 -4.02 11.51
C ALA A 96 2.79 -5.31 10.95
N LEU A 97 3.61 -6.26 10.49
CA LEU A 97 3.14 -7.55 9.98
C LEU A 97 2.42 -8.37 11.05
N ASN A 98 2.94 -8.38 12.29
CA ASN A 98 2.26 -9.04 13.41
C ASN A 98 0.88 -8.42 13.69
N ILE A 99 0.77 -7.09 13.64
CA ILE A 99 -0.50 -6.38 13.84
C ILE A 99 -1.47 -6.69 12.69
N ILE A 100 -1.00 -6.68 11.44
CA ILE A 100 -1.82 -6.97 10.26
C ILE A 100 -2.38 -8.39 10.32
N THR A 101 -1.54 -9.35 10.73
CA THR A 101 -1.93 -10.75 10.87
C THR A 101 -2.92 -10.95 12.02
N ALA A 102 -2.71 -10.30 13.16
CA ALA A 102 -3.51 -10.50 14.37
C ALA A 102 -4.83 -9.70 14.39
N HIS A 103 -4.91 -8.59 13.65
CA HIS A 103 -5.99 -7.59 13.76
C HIS A 103 -6.46 -7.07 12.40
N SER A 104 -6.49 -7.95 11.38
CA SER A 104 -6.82 -7.62 9.99
C SER A 104 -8.12 -6.81 9.80
N GLU A 105 -9.14 -7.08 10.62
CA GLU A 105 -10.45 -6.43 10.60
C GLU A 105 -10.44 -5.02 11.21
N LYS A 106 -9.47 -4.71 12.08
CA LYS A 106 -9.36 -3.43 12.79
C LYS A 106 -8.46 -2.41 12.09
N ILE A 107 -7.72 -2.84 11.07
CA ILE A 107 -6.78 -1.99 10.33
C ILE A 107 -7.32 -1.53 8.97
N LEU A 108 -8.50 -1.98 8.56
CA LEU A 108 -9.10 -1.54 7.29
C LEU A 108 -9.32 -0.02 7.32
N ALA A 109 -8.79 0.69 6.32
CA ALA A 109 -8.98 2.13 6.24
C ALA A 109 -10.46 2.48 6.01
N SER A 110 -10.86 3.69 6.41
CA SER A 110 -12.25 4.14 6.23
C SER A 110 -12.64 4.12 4.75
N GLU A 111 -13.94 3.96 4.48
CA GLU A 111 -14.46 3.98 3.10
C GLU A 111 -14.06 5.26 2.35
N SER A 112 -14.03 6.41 3.01
CA SER A 112 -13.64 7.68 2.40
C SER A 112 -12.18 7.67 1.93
N ILE A 113 -11.26 7.16 2.76
CA ILE A 113 -9.83 7.03 2.42
C ILE A 113 -9.66 6.04 1.26
N ARG A 114 -10.29 4.86 1.37
CA ARG A 114 -10.22 3.82 0.32
C ARG A 114 -10.80 4.31 -0.99
N ALA A 115 -11.94 5.01 -0.96
CA ALA A 115 -12.57 5.57 -2.14
C ALA A 115 -11.70 6.64 -2.82
N ALA A 116 -11.00 7.47 -2.05
CA ALA A 116 -10.09 8.49 -2.59
C ALA A 116 -8.92 7.85 -3.34
N VAL A 117 -8.20 6.92 -2.72
CA VAL A 117 -7.09 6.19 -3.36
C VAL A 117 -7.59 5.38 -4.57
N ASN A 118 -8.73 4.68 -4.45
CA ASN A 118 -9.31 3.92 -5.55
C ASN A 118 -9.76 4.81 -6.72
N ARG A 119 -10.16 6.06 -6.48
CA ARG A 119 -10.47 7.03 -7.53
C ARG A 119 -9.23 7.36 -8.33
N ARG A 120 -8.11 7.61 -7.66
CA ARG A 120 -6.83 7.89 -8.32
C ARG A 120 -6.32 6.71 -9.14
N ILE A 121 -6.38 5.51 -8.57
CA ILE A 121 -6.06 4.25 -9.27
C ILE A 121 -6.90 4.11 -10.55
N ARG A 122 -8.23 4.30 -10.47
CA ARG A 122 -9.14 4.24 -11.63
C ARG A 122 -8.88 5.34 -12.65
N GLY A 123 -8.48 6.53 -12.21
CA GLY A 123 -8.14 7.65 -13.10
C GLY A 123 -6.97 7.34 -14.04
N SER A 124 -6.04 6.49 -13.62
CA SER A 124 -4.93 6.00 -14.45
C SER A 124 -5.36 4.96 -15.51
N HIS A 125 -6.66 4.64 -15.61
CA HIS A 125 -7.17 3.64 -16.55
C HIS A 125 -7.45 4.24 -17.93
N SER A 126 -6.39 4.49 -18.69
CA SER A 126 -6.39 4.19 -20.13
C SER A 126 -5.66 2.86 -20.39
N LEU A 127 -6.00 1.81 -19.62
CA LEU A 127 -5.27 0.53 -19.58
C LEU A 127 -5.16 -0.18 -20.95
N ASN A 128 -6.16 -0.05 -21.83
CA ASN A 128 -6.10 -0.64 -23.18
C ASN A 128 -5.09 0.06 -24.10
N VAL A 129 -4.88 1.37 -23.91
CA VAL A 129 -3.88 2.14 -24.69
C VAL A 129 -2.48 1.90 -24.12
N TYR A 130 -2.37 1.76 -22.81
CA TYR A 130 -1.11 1.58 -22.11
C TYR A 130 -0.50 0.18 -22.30
N MET A 131 -1.26 -0.91 -22.15
CA MET A 131 -0.68 -2.27 -22.36
C MET A 131 -0.18 -2.48 -23.79
N HIS A 132 -0.85 -1.90 -24.79
CA HIS A 132 -0.38 -1.92 -26.18
C HIS A 132 0.87 -1.06 -26.41
N ASN A 133 1.03 0.05 -25.69
CA ASN A 133 2.21 0.93 -25.82
C ASN A 133 3.41 0.46 -24.99
N TRP A 134 3.19 -0.13 -23.82
CA TRP A 134 4.24 -0.61 -22.91
C TRP A 134 4.93 -1.87 -23.48
N CYS A 135 4.18 -2.76 -24.13
CA CYS A 135 4.77 -3.90 -24.84
C CYS A 135 5.62 -3.49 -26.07
N ASN A 136 5.37 -2.30 -26.64
CA ASN A 136 6.06 -1.79 -27.83
C ASN A 136 7.23 -0.83 -27.54
N LYS A 137 7.30 -0.24 -26.34
CA LYS A 137 8.31 0.77 -26.00
C LYS A 137 9.19 0.29 -24.84
N GLY A 138 10.19 -0.54 -25.16
CA GLY A 138 11.30 -0.84 -24.25
C GLY A 138 12.16 0.39 -23.98
N LEU A 139 11.70 1.29 -23.11
CA LEU A 139 12.39 2.54 -22.81
C LEU A 139 12.65 2.66 -21.30
N CYS A 140 13.86 2.29 -20.90
CA CYS A 140 14.52 2.87 -19.74
C CYS A 140 14.97 4.29 -20.13
N GLN A 141 14.48 5.31 -19.44
CA GLN A 141 15.13 6.63 -19.42
C GLN A 141 15.37 7.04 -17.97
N THR A 142 16.62 7.40 -17.69
CA THR A 142 17.16 7.71 -16.37
C THR A 142 16.83 9.15 -16.01
N GLY A 143 16.03 9.34 -14.97
CA GLY A 143 15.69 10.66 -14.41
C GLY A 143 14.49 10.68 -13.45
N GLY A 144 13.73 9.59 -13.34
CA GLY A 144 12.46 9.61 -12.62
C GLY A 144 12.47 9.29 -11.14
N VAL A 145 11.28 9.38 -10.56
CA VAL A 145 10.99 9.04 -9.17
C VAL A 145 11.14 7.53 -9.01
N ASP A 146 11.83 7.09 -7.95
CA ASP A 146 11.94 5.66 -7.64
C ASP A 146 10.73 5.30 -6.77
N THR A 147 9.84 4.41 -7.25
CA THR A 147 8.84 3.78 -6.39
C THR A 147 9.41 2.46 -5.88
N SER A 148 9.49 2.36 -4.57
CA SER A 148 9.87 1.14 -3.87
C SER A 148 8.60 0.42 -3.41
N CYS A 149 8.54 -0.88 -3.70
CA CYS A 149 7.47 -1.75 -3.23
C CYS A 149 8.05 -2.88 -2.41
N LEU A 150 7.63 -2.96 -1.16
CA LEU A 150 8.02 -4.01 -0.25
C LEU A 150 6.85 -5.00 -0.13
N LEU A 151 7.09 -6.23 -0.59
CA LEU A 151 6.09 -7.31 -0.58
C LEU A 151 6.43 -8.34 0.50
N HIS A 152 5.49 -8.54 1.42
CA HIS A 152 5.59 -9.50 2.50
C HIS A 152 4.53 -10.58 2.36
N LEU A 153 4.95 -11.83 2.56
CA LEU A 153 4.03 -12.94 2.76
C LEU A 153 3.66 -12.96 4.25
N ILE A 154 2.36 -12.90 4.55
CA ILE A 154 1.83 -13.30 5.85
C ILE A 154 1.96 -14.83 5.92
N PRO A 155 2.54 -15.39 6.99
CA PRO A 155 2.50 -16.83 7.22
C PRO A 155 1.04 -17.31 7.30
N SER A 156 0.62 -18.20 6.39
CA SER A 156 -0.70 -18.82 6.46
C SER A 156 -0.87 -19.53 7.80
N THR A 157 -1.94 -19.20 8.53
CA THR A 157 -2.36 -19.92 9.73
C THR A 157 -3.12 -21.20 9.40
N GLU A 158 -3.55 -21.38 8.16
CA GLU A 158 -4.15 -22.62 7.67
C GLU A 158 -3.10 -23.51 6.97
N PRO A 159 -3.11 -24.83 7.22
CA PRO A 159 -2.30 -25.75 6.45
C PRO A 159 -2.72 -25.65 4.98
N MET A 160 -1.73 -25.33 4.14
CA MET A 160 -1.89 -25.24 2.69
C MET A 160 -2.24 -26.62 2.16
N ASN A 161 -3.55 -26.91 2.05
CA ASN A 161 -4.06 -28.12 1.41
C ASN A 161 -3.87 -27.93 -0.09
N TRP A 162 -2.78 -28.47 -0.62
CA TRP A 162 -2.72 -28.76 -2.05
C TRP A 162 -3.72 -29.90 -2.29
N ALA A 163 -4.73 -29.64 -3.11
CA ALA A 163 -5.61 -30.65 -3.67
C ALA A 163 -5.44 -30.64 -5.19
#